data_AF-A0A962ARV1-F1
#
_entry.id   AF-A0A962ARV1-F1
#
_cell.length_a   1.000
_cell.length_b   1.000
_cell.length_c   1.000
_cell.angle_alpha   90.00
_cell.angle_beta   90.00
_cell.angle_gamma   90.00
#
_symmetry.space_group_name_H-M   'P 1'
#
loop_
_entity.id
_entity.type
_entity.pdbx_description
1 polymer ?
#
loop_
_entity_poly.entity_id
_entity_poly.type
_entity_poly.pdbx_seq_one_letter_code
_entity_poly.pdbx_strand_id
1 'polypeptide(L)' 'RMPVTKAVLEESLRLYPPAAFLSRAAIADDIVCGKKISAGSVVTVSPFLLHRHKTLWERPDEFDP' A
#
# COMPACT_ATOMS: atom_id res chain seq x y z
N ARG A 1 2.57 -6.89 -27.30
CA ARG A 1 2.18 -7.19 -25.90
C ARG A 1 3.41 -7.76 -25.20
N MET A 2 3.83 -7.22 -24.05
CA MET A 2 5.03 -7.66 -23.31
C MET A 2 4.63 -8.06 -21.88
N PRO A 3 4.05 -9.26 -21.70
CA PRO A 3 3.50 -9.67 -20.40
C PRO A 3 4.57 -9.75 -19.31
N VAL A 4 5.74 -10.33 -19.62
CA VAL A 4 6.85 -10.48 -18.67
C VAL A 4 7.38 -9.11 -18.23
N THR A 5 7.57 -8.18 -19.16
CA THR A 5 8.04 -6.82 -18.82
C THR A 5 7.06 -6.08 -17.93
N LYS A 6 5.75 -6.25 -18.18
CA LYS A 6 4.71 -5.68 -17.33
C LYS A 6 4.78 -6.27 -15.92
N ALA A 7 4.89 -7.59 -15.80
CA ALA A 7 4.95 -8.27 -14.51
C ALA A 7 6.20 -7.85 -13.71
N VAL A 8 7.36 -7.78 -14.36
CA VAL A 8 8.61 -7.26 -13.75
C VAL A 8 8.43 -5.84 -13.22
N LEU A 9 7.74 -4.97 -13.98
CA LEU A 9 7.48 -3.60 -13.54
C LEU A 9 6.53 -3.57 -12.33
N GLU A 10 5.44 -4.31 -12.38
CA GLU A 10 4.45 -4.37 -11.29
C GLU A 10 5.04 -4.96 -10.01
N GLU A 11 5.83 -6.02 -10.12
CA GLU A 11 6.49 -6.67 -8.99
C GLU A 11 7.59 -5.78 -8.38
N SER A 12 8.30 -5.02 -9.22
CA SER A 12 9.24 -4.00 -8.76
C SER A 12 8.54 -2.91 -7.95
N LEU A 13 7.34 -2.47 -8.38
CA LEU A 13 6.53 -1.51 -7.64
C LEU A 13 5.89 -2.12 -6.39
N ARG A 14 5.59 -3.42 -6.38
CA ARG A 14 5.10 -4.14 -5.20
C ARG A 14 6.14 -4.06 -4.09
N LEU A 15 7.38 -4.49 -4.38
CA LEU A 15 8.47 -4.46 -3.40
C LEU A 15 8.96 -3.02 -3.14
N TYR A 16 9.17 -2.21 -4.16
CA TYR A 16 9.81 -0.89 -3.98
C TYR A 16 8.92 0.22 -4.56
N PRO A 17 7.76 0.50 -3.93
CA PRO A 17 6.88 1.56 -4.39
C PRO A 17 7.59 2.93 -4.24
N PRO A 18 7.54 3.80 -5.27
CA PRO A 18 8.12 5.14 -5.19
C PRO A 18 7.56 5.99 -4.04
N ALA A 19 6.29 5.75 -3.67
CA ALA A 19 5.64 6.33 -2.50
C ALA A 19 5.35 5.23 -1.47
N ALA A 20 6.27 5.05 -0.52
CA ALA A 20 6.12 4.04 0.55
C ALA A 20 4.99 4.36 1.55
N PHE A 21 4.57 5.62 1.61
CA PHE A 21 3.50 6.12 2.48
C PHE A 21 2.63 7.14 1.73
N LEU A 22 1.33 7.07 1.95
CA LEU A 22 0.33 7.97 1.41
C LEU A 22 -0.49 8.54 2.57
N SER A 23 -0.27 9.82 2.89
CA SER A 23 -0.92 10.48 4.03
C SER A 23 -2.04 11.42 3.58
N ARG A 24 -3.10 11.52 4.38
CA ARG A 24 -4.20 12.47 4.21
C ARG A 24 -4.57 13.07 5.57
N ALA A 25 -4.93 14.35 5.58
CA ALA A 25 -5.57 14.97 6.73
C ALA A 25 -7.09 14.82 6.61
N ALA A 26 -7.75 14.38 7.67
CA ALA A 26 -9.20 14.32 7.74
C ALA A 26 -9.77 15.74 7.74
N ILE A 27 -10.61 16.09 6.77
CA ILE A 27 -11.23 17.43 6.69
C ILE A 27 -12.46 17.59 7.59
N ALA A 28 -12.98 16.47 8.10
CA ALA A 28 -14.10 16.38 9.02
C ALA A 28 -13.98 15.08 9.85
N ASP A 29 -14.80 14.95 10.89
CA ASP A 29 -14.93 13.70 11.65
C ASP A 29 -15.46 12.58 10.74
N ASP A 30 -14.93 11.36 10.88
CA ASP A 30 -15.31 10.21 10.05
C ASP A 30 -15.14 8.87 10.80
N ILE A 31 -15.62 7.78 10.21
CA ILE A 31 -15.44 6.41 10.69
C ILE A 31 -14.78 5.56 9.59
N VAL A 32 -13.55 5.13 9.82
CA VAL A 32 -12.77 4.28 8.90
C VAL A 32 -12.51 2.93 9.56
N CYS A 33 -12.87 1.84 8.89
CA CYS A 33 -12.74 0.47 9.42
C CYS A 33 -13.36 0.30 10.81
N GLY A 34 -14.49 0.96 11.06
CA GLY A 34 -15.16 0.96 12.37
C GLY A 34 -14.50 1.82 13.46
N LYS A 35 -13.43 2.55 13.15
CA LYS A 35 -12.73 3.45 14.08
C LYS A 35 -13.08 4.90 13.81
N LYS A 36 -13.40 5.65 14.86
CA LYS A 36 -13.61 7.10 14.79
C LYS A 36 -12.29 7.82 14.50
N ILE A 37 -12.31 8.74 13.55
CA ILE A 37 -11.22 9.62 13.17
C ILE A 37 -11.71 11.05 13.33
N SER A 38 -11.03 11.85 14.14
CA SER A 38 -11.38 13.25 14.33
C SER A 38 -10.87 14.12 13.17
N ALA A 39 -11.58 15.19 12.85
CA ALA A 39 -11.13 16.23 11.94
C ALA A 39 -9.71 16.70 12.30
N GLY A 40 -8.87 16.92 11.29
CA GLY A 40 -7.46 17.27 11.43
C GLY A 40 -6.51 16.09 11.65
N SER A 41 -7.01 14.88 11.94
CA SER A 41 -6.15 13.70 12.09
C SER A 41 -5.42 13.36 10.79
N VAL A 42 -4.14 12.99 10.89
CA VAL A 42 -3.39 12.45 9.75
C VAL A 42 -3.57 10.94 9.68
N VAL A 43 -4.14 10.46 8.58
CA VAL A 43 -4.31 9.04 8.27
C VAL A 43 -3.31 8.67 7.19
N THR A 44 -2.54 7.61 7.44
CA THR A 44 -1.48 7.14 6.53
C THR A 44 -1.75 5.71 6.09
N VAL A 45 -1.73 5.47 4.79
CA VAL A 45 -1.67 4.13 4.19
C VAL A 45 -0.23 3.86 3.77
N SER A 46 0.29 2.67 4.06
CA SER A 46 1.63 2.27 3.63
C SER A 46 1.56 1.19 2.56
N PRO A 47 1.70 1.53 1.27
CA PRO A 47 1.90 0.53 0.21
C PRO A 47 3.07 -0.40 0.52
N PHE A 48 4.16 0.13 1.08
CA PHE A 48 5.35 -0.67 1.42
C PHE A 48 5.03 -1.83 2.39
N LEU A 49 4.21 -1.58 3.42
CA LEU A 49 3.76 -2.61 4.35
C LEU A 49 2.68 -3.51 3.74
N LEU A 50 1.68 -2.94 3.07
CA LEU A 50 0.57 -3.70 2.50
C LEU A 50 1.03 -4.69 1.42
N HIS A 51 1.98 -4.28 0.58
CA HIS A 51 2.53 -5.09 -0.50
C HIS A 51 3.44 -6.24 -0.01
N ARG A 52 3.82 -6.24 1.27
CA ARG A 52 4.59 -7.32 1.93
C ARG A 52 3.82 -8.02 3.05
N HIS A 53 2.52 -7.74 3.17
CA HIS A 53 1.76 -8.27 4.28
C HIS A 53 1.65 -9.79 4.17
N LYS A 54 2.19 -10.52 5.14
CA LYS A 54 2.32 -11.99 5.13
C LYS A 54 0.99 -12.75 5.03
N THR A 55 -0.12 -12.10 5.33
CA THR A 55 -1.47 -12.69 5.19
C THR A 55 -2.14 -12.37 3.85
N LEU A 56 -1.58 -11.45 3.07
CA LEU A 56 -2.12 -11.03 1.76
C LEU A 56 -1.29 -11.55 0.59
N TRP A 57 -0.01 -11.86 0.83
CA TRP A 57 0.94 -12.28 -0.20
C TRP A 57 1.67 -13.55 0.23
N GLU A 58 1.83 -14.48 -0.70
CA GLU A 58 2.73 -15.63 -0.56
C GLU A 58 4.17 -15.17 -0.84
N ARG A 59 5.15 -15.66 -0.06
CA ARG A 59 6.58 -15.28 -0.17
C ARG A 59 6.78 -13.75 -0.35
N PRO A 60 6.23 -12.90 0.54
CA PRO A 60 6.07 -11.46 0.32
C PRO A 60 7.38 -10.69 0.11
N ASP A 61 8.49 -11.22 0.61
CA ASP A 61 9.81 -10.60 0.55
C ASP A 61 10.62 -11.05 -0.69
N GLU A 62 10.12 -12.03 -1.45
CA GLU A 62 10.73 -12.48 -2.70
C GLU A 62 10.28 -11.60 -3.89
N PHE A 63 11.11 -11.56 -4.93
CA PHE A 63 10.78 -10.94 -6.22
C PHE A 63 10.39 -12.05 -7.20
N ASP A 64 9.09 -12.16 -7.51
CA ASP A 64 8.52 -13.24 -8.32
C ASP A 64 7.48 -12.69 -9.33
N PRO A 65 7.94 -12.13 -10.47
CA PRO A 65 7.10 -11.50 -11.49
C PRO A 65 6.38 -12.50 -12.43
#